data_AF-A0A938XXN1-F1
#
_entry.id   AF-A0A938XXN1-F1
#
_cell.length_a   1.000
_cell.length_b   1.000
_cell.length_c   1.000
_cell.angle_alpha   90.00
_cell.angle_beta   90.00
_cell.angle_gamma   90.00
#
_symmetry.space_group_name_H-M   'P 1'
#
loop_
_entity.id
_entity.type
_entity.pdbx_description
1 polymer ?
#
loop_
_entity_poly.entity_id
_entity_poly.type
_entity_poly.pdbx_seq_one_letter_code
_entity_poly.pdbx_strand_id
1 'polypeptide(L)'
;MLIKHFWNAWIGRREWKRLLKQYEMRQRQIYVLLMPEHDWELNEQALLHLDDFIDRRFAEGVVILAMDDRVVQAAPAYSDRIIAVRKYPEKLARYLLKYYCFYKFTDKFIIVSMTQPQGNRGSMIVGKSGVTVEDVVCLGIYNLRSVTKVREVLKDAR
;
A
#
# COMPACT_ATOMS: atom_id res chain seq x y z
N MET A 1 -22.07 10.18 17.47
CA MET A 1 -21.48 9.39 16.36
C MET A 1 -20.34 10.14 15.63
N LEU A 2 -20.54 11.40 15.21
CA LEU A 2 -19.50 12.23 14.54
C LEU A 2 -18.22 12.44 15.36
N ILE A 3 -18.35 12.74 16.65
CA ILE A 3 -17.22 13.04 17.55
C ILE A 3 -16.21 11.88 17.59
N LYS A 4 -16.68 10.62 17.59
CA LYS A 4 -15.83 9.43 17.56
C LYS A 4 -15.04 9.34 16.25
N HIS A 5 -15.65 9.64 15.11
CA HIS A 5 -14.97 9.64 13.82
C HIS A 5 -13.91 10.74 13.75
N PHE A 6 -14.21 11.92 14.28
CA PHE A 6 -13.26 13.03 14.39
C PHE A 6 -12.04 12.64 15.25
N TRP A 7 -12.26 12.09 16.44
CA TRP A 7 -11.16 11.62 17.30
C TRP A 7 -10.32 10.53 16.65
N ASN A 8 -10.94 9.57 15.96
CA ASN A 8 -10.23 8.53 15.22
C ASN A 8 -9.36 9.12 14.10
N ALA A 9 -9.88 10.09 13.34
CA ALA A 9 -9.12 10.80 12.32
C ALA A 9 -7.99 11.63 12.92
N TRP A 10 -8.18 12.23 14.10
CA TRP A 10 -7.14 12.96 14.82
C TRP A 10 -5.99 12.05 15.25
N ILE A 11 -6.30 10.85 15.76
CA ILE A 11 -5.29 9.83 16.08
C ILE A 11 -4.55 9.42 14.79
N GLY A 12 -5.28 9.22 13.69
CA GLY A 12 -4.68 8.92 12.39
C GLY A 12 -3.74 10.03 11.89
N ARG A 13 -4.09 11.29 12.10
CA ARG A 13 -3.22 12.44 11.80
C ARG A 13 -1.95 12.41 12.62
N ARG A 14 -2.05 12.09 13.92
CA ARG A 14 -0.87 11.96 14.80
C ARG A 14 0.02 10.82 14.32
N GLU A 15 -0.59 9.70 13.94
CA GLU A 15 0.12 8.53 13.42
C GLU A 15 0.84 8.86 12.10
N TRP A 16 0.17 9.53 11.17
CA TRP A 16 0.80 10.00 9.93
C TRP A 16 1.98 10.94 10.21
N LYS A 17 1.82 11.91 11.12
CA LYS A 17 2.93 12.81 11.52
C LYS A 17 4.12 12.05 12.12
N ARG A 18 3.86 10.96 12.86
CA ARG A 18 4.91 10.08 13.40
C ARG A 18 5.70 9.43 12.28
N LEU A 19 5.03 8.84 11.29
CA LEU A 19 5.66 8.24 10.11
C LEU A 19 6.48 9.27 9.31
N LEU A 20 5.91 10.45 9.05
CA LEU A 20 6.61 11.53 8.34
C LEU A 20 7.94 11.90 9.01
N LYS A 21 7.95 11.98 10.35
CA LYS A 21 9.16 12.30 11.11
C LYS A 21 10.14 11.12 11.13
N GLN A 22 9.64 9.91 11.37
CA GLN A 22 10.46 8.70 11.51
C GLN A 22 11.27 8.38 10.26
N TYR A 23 10.73 8.66 9.08
CA TYR A 23 11.37 8.35 7.80
C TYR A 23 11.68 9.59 6.96
N GLU A 24 11.70 10.79 7.57
CA GLU A 24 12.14 12.04 6.92
C GLU A 24 11.41 12.35 5.59
N MET A 25 10.14 11.94 5.48
CA MET A 25 9.36 12.01 4.22
C MET A 25 9.02 13.44 3.77
N ARG A 26 9.34 14.44 4.61
CA ARG A 26 9.22 15.87 4.24
C ARG A 26 10.35 16.31 3.31
N GLN A 27 11.54 15.73 3.47
CA GLN A 27 12.71 16.02 2.66
C GLN A 27 12.94 14.99 1.56
N ARG A 28 12.36 13.80 1.72
CA ARG A 28 12.60 12.63 0.84
C ARG A 28 11.36 12.22 0.05
N GLN A 29 11.58 11.66 -1.14
CA GLN A 29 10.51 11.13 -1.99
C GLN A 29 10.18 9.68 -1.64
N ILE A 30 9.69 9.48 -0.41
CA ILE A 30 9.34 8.16 0.14
C ILE A 30 7.82 8.00 0.18
N TYR A 31 7.33 6.85 -0.28
CA TYR A 31 5.91 6.48 -0.20
C TYR A 31 5.65 5.54 0.97
N VAL A 32 4.41 5.56 1.48
CA VAL A 32 3.91 4.61 2.47
C VAL A 32 2.86 3.74 1.81
N LEU A 33 3.07 2.44 1.84
CA LEU A 33 2.11 1.43 1.38
C LEU A 33 1.47 0.79 2.60
N LEU A 34 0.18 1.02 2.80
CA LEU A 34 -0.62 0.30 3.78
C LEU A 34 -1.24 -0.93 3.10
N MET A 35 -0.96 -2.12 3.63
CA MET A 35 -1.52 -3.41 3.24
C MET A 35 -2.40 -3.94 4.39
N PRO A 36 -3.68 -3.51 4.47
CA PRO A 36 -4.54 -3.78 5.62
C PRO A 36 -5.32 -5.10 5.50
N GLU A 37 -5.16 -5.84 4.41
CA GLU A 37 -5.87 -7.10 4.13
C GLU A 37 -4.92 -8.30 4.27
N HIS A 38 -5.45 -9.41 4.78
CA HIS A 38 -4.77 -10.71 4.84
C HIS A 38 -4.93 -11.49 3.52
N ASP A 39 -4.79 -10.78 2.40
CA ASP A 39 -4.90 -11.31 1.05
C ASP A 39 -3.50 -11.39 0.44
N TRP A 40 -2.93 -12.60 0.41
CA TRP A 40 -1.59 -12.79 -0.12
C TRP A 40 -1.51 -12.52 -1.61
N GLU A 41 -2.51 -12.93 -2.39
CA GLU A 41 -2.51 -12.73 -3.84
C GLU A 41 -2.45 -11.25 -4.18
N LEU A 42 -3.30 -10.43 -3.54
CA LEU A 42 -3.27 -8.98 -3.70
C LEU A 42 -1.93 -8.37 -3.28
N ASN A 43 -1.44 -8.74 -2.09
CA ASN A 43 -0.23 -8.15 -1.53
C ASN A 43 1.01 -8.56 -2.32
N GLU A 44 1.09 -9.82 -2.77
CA GLU A 44 2.17 -10.34 -3.61
C GLU A 44 2.21 -9.60 -4.95
N GLN A 45 1.06 -9.41 -5.61
CA GLN A 45 1.00 -8.60 -6.83
C GLN A 45 1.49 -7.16 -6.60
N ALA A 46 1.12 -6.54 -5.48
CA ALA A 46 1.65 -5.22 -5.13
C ALA A 46 3.18 -5.23 -4.95
N LEU A 47 3.74 -6.27 -4.33
CA LEU A 47 5.19 -6.42 -4.17
C LEU A 47 5.91 -6.67 -5.50
N LEU A 48 5.36 -7.53 -6.37
CA LEU A 48 5.93 -7.85 -7.69
C LEU A 48 6.07 -6.62 -8.60
N HIS A 49 5.13 -5.68 -8.51
CA HIS A 49 5.11 -4.45 -9.31
C HIS A 49 5.65 -3.23 -8.57
N LEU A 50 6.25 -3.43 -7.39
CA LEU A 50 6.67 -2.34 -6.52
C LEU A 50 7.74 -1.46 -7.18
N ASP A 51 8.73 -2.07 -7.83
CA ASP A 51 9.81 -1.31 -8.45
C ASP A 51 9.32 -0.42 -9.60
N ASP A 52 8.43 -0.93 -10.46
CA ASP A 52 7.81 -0.12 -11.53
C ASP A 52 7.00 1.05 -10.94
N PHE A 53 6.31 0.84 -9.82
CA PHE A 53 5.65 1.93 -9.09
C PHE A 53 6.65 2.98 -8.58
N ILE A 54 7.74 2.55 -7.94
CA ILE A 54 8.76 3.46 -7.40
C ILE A 54 9.39 4.28 -8.54
N ASP A 55 9.76 3.63 -9.64
CA ASP A 55 10.38 4.27 -10.81
C ASP A 55 9.47 5.32 -11.44
N ARG A 56 8.20 4.98 -11.70
CA ARG A 56 7.25 5.92 -12.32
C ARG A 56 6.84 7.07 -11.40
N ARG A 57 7.05 6.95 -10.10
CA ARG A 57 6.84 8.02 -9.12
C ARG A 57 8.11 8.82 -8.83
N PHE A 58 9.25 8.45 -9.45
CA PHE A 58 10.57 8.99 -9.14
C PHE A 58 10.84 8.96 -7.62
N ALA A 59 10.41 7.87 -6.98
CA ALA A 59 10.52 7.71 -5.55
C ALA A 59 11.88 7.13 -5.16
N GLU A 60 12.40 7.55 -4.01
CA GLU A 60 13.61 6.97 -3.42
C GLU A 60 13.37 5.57 -2.85
N GLY A 61 12.13 5.30 -2.43
CA GLY A 61 11.76 4.02 -1.86
C GLY A 61 10.41 4.05 -1.14
N VAL A 62 10.10 2.95 -0.46
CA VAL A 62 8.82 2.77 0.23
C VAL A 62 8.98 2.29 1.66
N VAL A 63 8.00 2.65 2.50
CA VAL A 63 7.75 2.04 3.80
C VAL A 63 6.47 1.22 3.70
N ILE A 64 6.56 -0.07 4.02
CA ILE A 64 5.43 -1.00 3.99
C ILE A 64 4.89 -1.19 5.41
N LEU A 65 3.60 -0.90 5.57
CA LEU A 65 2.84 -1.16 6.79
C LEU A 65 1.87 -2.32 6.50
N ALA A 66 2.19 -3.50 6.99
CA ALA A 66 1.47 -4.73 6.64
C ALA A 66 0.78 -5.36 7.85
N MET A 67 -0.45 -5.82 7.66
CA MET A 67 -1.17 -6.63 8.65
C MET A 67 -0.90 -8.13 8.48
N ASP A 68 -0.55 -8.59 7.29
CA ASP A 68 -0.21 -10.00 7.02
C ASP A 68 1.26 -10.31 7.35
N ASP A 69 1.51 -11.33 8.18
CA ASP A 69 2.88 -11.73 8.54
C ASP A 69 3.67 -12.27 7.34
N ARG A 70 2.99 -12.85 6.35
CA ARG A 70 3.62 -13.32 5.11
C ARG A 70 4.28 -12.16 4.37
N VAL A 71 3.62 -11.01 4.32
CA VAL A 71 4.17 -9.78 3.72
C VAL A 71 5.36 -9.29 4.53
N VAL A 72 5.25 -9.28 5.86
CA VAL A 72 6.35 -8.80 6.72
C VAL A 72 7.62 -9.62 6.50
N GLN A 73 7.49 -10.92 6.29
CA GLN A 73 8.60 -11.84 6.05
C GLN A 73 9.13 -11.77 4.62
N ALA A 74 8.24 -11.74 3.62
CA ALA A 74 8.62 -11.89 2.23
C ALA A 74 9.01 -10.57 1.55
N ALA A 75 8.41 -9.44 1.93
CA ALA A 75 8.60 -8.16 1.25
C ALA A 75 10.06 -7.74 1.03
N PRO A 76 11.01 -7.92 1.98
CA PRO A 76 12.40 -7.55 1.76
C PRO A 76 13.07 -8.23 0.56
N ALA A 77 12.57 -9.38 0.10
CA ALA A 77 13.11 -10.10 -1.06
C ALA A 77 12.64 -9.53 -2.41
N TYR A 78 11.67 -8.61 -2.43
CA TYR A 78 11.08 -8.09 -3.66
C TYR A 78 11.77 -6.84 -4.21
N SER A 79 12.40 -6.03 -3.35
CA SER A 79 13.07 -4.80 -3.78
C SER A 79 14.02 -4.26 -2.70
N ASP A 80 15.23 -3.88 -3.10
CA ASP A 80 16.19 -3.17 -2.25
C ASP A 80 15.75 -1.75 -1.89
N ARG A 81 14.70 -1.23 -2.54
CA ARG A 81 14.14 0.12 -2.29
C ARG A 81 13.05 0.13 -1.22
N ILE A 82 12.83 -1.00 -0.55
CA ILE A 82 11.99 -1.08 0.65
C ILE A 82 12.80 -0.60 1.85
N ILE A 83 12.51 0.62 2.30
CA ILE A 83 13.21 1.29 3.41
C ILE A 83 12.88 0.62 4.75
N ALA A 84 11.63 0.19 4.91
CA ALA A 84 11.20 -0.55 6.09
C ALA A 84 9.94 -1.35 5.83
N VAL A 85 9.87 -2.52 6.45
CA VAL A 85 8.64 -3.31 6.57
C VAL A 85 8.25 -3.37 8.06
N ARG A 86 6.96 -3.14 8.34
CA ARG A 86 6.43 -3.13 9.70
C ARG A 86 5.17 -3.98 9.77
N LYS A 87 5.17 -4.96 10.68
CA LYS A 87 3.92 -5.51 11.19
C LYS A 87 3.14 -4.38 11.84
N TYR A 88 1.97 -4.09 11.30
CA TYR A 88 1.22 -2.90 11.66
C TYR A 88 -0.07 -3.28 12.40
N PRO A 89 -0.33 -2.75 13.61
CA PRO A 89 -1.55 -3.05 14.33
C PRO A 89 -2.79 -2.58 13.55
N GLU A 90 -3.78 -3.46 13.43
CA GLU A 90 -5.06 -3.16 12.75
C GLU A 90 -5.70 -1.86 13.26
N LYS A 91 -5.67 -1.65 14.58
CA LYS A 91 -6.22 -0.44 15.21
C LYS A 91 -5.57 0.84 14.68
N LEU A 92 -4.24 0.84 14.46
CA LEU A 92 -3.52 1.98 13.90
C LEU A 92 -3.77 2.13 12.40
N ALA A 93 -3.81 1.03 11.65
CA ALA A 93 -4.20 1.04 10.23
C ALA A 93 -5.58 1.69 10.04
N ARG A 94 -6.55 1.31 10.88
CA ARG A 94 -7.90 1.87 10.88
C ARG A 94 -7.92 3.37 11.16
N TYR A 95 -7.07 3.86 12.05
CA TYR A 95 -6.95 5.30 12.31
C TYR A 95 -6.39 6.05 11.10
N LEU A 96 -5.34 5.52 10.45
CA LEU A 96 -4.80 6.08 9.21
C LEU A 96 -5.85 6.12 8.09
N LEU A 97 -6.58 5.02 7.88
CA LEU A 97 -7.65 4.94 6.89
C LEU A 97 -8.76 5.96 7.20
N LYS A 98 -9.18 6.11 8.46
CA LYS A 98 -10.20 7.11 8.84
C LYS A 98 -9.71 8.53 8.60
N TYR A 99 -8.44 8.82 8.85
CA TYR A 99 -7.86 10.12 8.54
C TYR A 99 -7.84 10.37 7.02
N TYR A 100 -7.41 9.39 6.24
CA TYR A 100 -7.39 9.47 4.76
C TYR A 100 -8.80 9.69 4.18
N CYS A 101 -9.81 9.00 4.70
CA CYS A 101 -11.21 9.21 4.29
C CYS A 101 -11.74 10.59 4.66
N PHE A 102 -11.26 11.18 5.75
CA PHE A 102 -11.72 12.50 6.18
C PHE A 102 -11.10 13.62 5.33
N TYR A 103 -9.84 13.45 4.93
CA TYR A 103 -9.13 14.38 4.06
C TYR A 103 -7.98 13.62 3.39
N LYS A 104 -7.93 13.64 2.05
CA LYS A 104 -6.81 13.06 1.27
C LYS A 104 -5.57 13.93 1.46
N PHE A 105 -4.90 13.72 2.59
CA PHE A 105 -3.84 14.59 3.11
C PHE A 105 -2.52 14.49 2.36
N THR A 106 -2.36 13.49 1.49
CA THR A 106 -1.16 13.25 0.71
C THR A 106 -1.47 12.30 -0.46
N ASP A 107 -0.62 12.38 -1.47
CA ASP A 107 -0.45 11.42 -2.57
C ASP A 107 0.58 10.31 -2.23
N LYS A 108 1.42 10.51 -1.21
CA LYS A 108 2.46 9.56 -0.77
C LYS A 108 1.93 8.39 0.07
N PHE A 109 0.63 8.31 0.32
CA PHE A 109 0.00 7.25 1.11
C PHE A 109 -0.88 6.39 0.20
N ILE A 110 -0.40 5.19 -0.09
CA ILE A 110 -1.06 4.21 -0.97
C ILE A 110 -1.70 3.13 -0.12
N ILE A 111 -2.96 2.82 -0.42
CA ILE A 111 -3.72 1.78 0.27
C ILE A 111 -3.84 0.61 -0.70
N VAL A 112 -3.11 -0.46 -0.42
CA VAL A 112 -3.13 -1.71 -1.17
C VAL A 112 -4.26 -2.57 -0.62
N SER A 113 -5.46 -2.40 -1.16
CA SER A 113 -6.67 -3.05 -0.64
C SER A 113 -7.76 -3.07 -1.70
N MET A 114 -8.58 -4.12 -1.68
CA MET A 114 -9.77 -4.21 -2.54
C MET A 114 -11.06 -3.79 -1.85
N THR A 115 -11.09 -3.82 -0.52
CA THR A 115 -12.31 -3.58 0.30
C THR A 115 -12.21 -2.36 1.22
N GLN A 116 -10.99 -1.81 1.37
CA GLN A 116 -10.70 -0.65 2.22
C GLN A 116 -10.12 0.52 1.39
N PRO A 117 -10.38 1.78 1.78
CA PRO A 117 -11.33 2.16 2.82
C PRO A 117 -12.78 1.79 2.45
N GLN A 118 -13.69 1.86 3.43
CA GLN A 118 -15.10 1.51 3.24
C GLN A 118 -15.68 2.21 2.00
N GLY A 119 -16.27 1.41 1.10
CA GLY A 119 -16.76 1.87 -0.19
C GLY A 119 -15.85 1.51 -1.37
N ASN A 120 -14.64 1.01 -1.12
CA ASN A 120 -13.83 0.38 -2.16
C ASN A 120 -14.51 -0.90 -2.66
N ARG A 121 -14.53 -1.07 -3.98
CA ARG A 121 -15.25 -2.13 -4.71
C ARG A 121 -14.31 -2.92 -5.62
N GLY A 122 -13.00 -2.86 -5.38
CA GLY A 122 -11.99 -3.56 -6.20
C GLY A 122 -12.25 -5.06 -6.31
N SER A 123 -12.75 -5.69 -5.24
CA SER A 123 -13.07 -7.12 -5.26
C SER A 123 -14.22 -7.48 -6.21
N MET A 124 -15.11 -6.54 -6.55
CA MET A 124 -16.26 -6.81 -7.42
C MET A 124 -15.94 -6.75 -8.91
N ILE A 125 -14.76 -6.27 -9.29
CA ILE A 125 -14.32 -6.18 -10.70
C ILE A 125 -13.40 -7.33 -11.09
N VAL A 126 -12.69 -7.94 -10.14
CA VAL A 126 -11.88 -9.14 -10.38
C VAL A 126 -12.76 -10.25 -10.96
N GLY A 127 -12.28 -10.89 -12.03
CA GLY A 127 -12.98 -11.95 -12.76
C GLY A 127 -14.01 -11.45 -13.78
N LYS A 128 -14.38 -10.17 -13.78
CA LYS A 128 -15.27 -9.60 -14.80
C LYS A 128 -14.48 -9.21 -16.03
N SER A 129 -14.91 -9.70 -17.20
CA SER A 129 -14.30 -9.34 -18.49
C SER A 129 -12.78 -9.61 -18.54
N GLY A 130 -12.30 -10.61 -17.81
CA GLY A 130 -10.89 -10.98 -17.75
C GLY A 130 -10.01 -10.13 -16.82
N VAL A 131 -10.58 -9.21 -16.04
CA VAL A 131 -9.83 -8.40 -15.07
C VAL A 131 -9.22 -9.28 -13.98
N THR A 132 -7.91 -9.16 -13.79
CA THR A 132 -7.13 -9.92 -12.80
C THR A 132 -6.80 -9.09 -11.55
N VAL A 133 -6.26 -9.72 -10.52
CA VAL A 133 -5.73 -9.02 -9.34
C VAL A 133 -4.56 -8.10 -9.73
N GLU A 134 -3.70 -8.55 -10.65
CA GLU A 134 -2.59 -7.78 -11.23
C GLU A 134 -3.10 -6.49 -11.89
N ASP A 135 -4.19 -6.55 -12.65
CA ASP A 135 -4.81 -5.37 -13.26
C ASP A 135 -5.30 -4.37 -12.21
N VAL A 136 -5.93 -4.86 -11.13
CA VAL A 136 -6.39 -4.00 -10.03
C VAL A 136 -5.21 -3.31 -9.34
N VAL A 137 -4.13 -4.04 -9.09
CA VAL A 137 -2.91 -3.50 -8.49
C VAL A 137 -2.27 -2.46 -9.41
N CYS A 138 -1.95 -2.85 -10.65
CA CYS A 138 -1.20 -2.01 -11.57
C CYS A 138 -2.02 -0.78 -11.98
N LEU A 139 -3.25 -0.99 -12.46
CA LEU A 139 -4.05 0.08 -13.05
C LEU A 139 -4.84 0.86 -11.99
N GLY A 140 -5.41 0.16 -11.01
CA GLY A 140 -6.27 0.77 -9.99
C GLY A 140 -5.50 1.38 -8.81
N ILE A 141 -4.61 0.61 -8.20
CA ILE A 141 -3.92 1.02 -6.96
C ILE A 141 -2.69 1.87 -7.29
N TYR A 142 -1.80 1.37 -8.14
CA TYR A 142 -0.55 2.05 -8.51
C TYR A 142 -0.74 3.09 -9.61
N ASN A 143 -1.84 3.04 -10.36
CA ASN A 143 -2.10 3.92 -11.50
C ASN A 143 -0.92 3.91 -12.50
N LEU A 144 -0.43 2.70 -12.81
CA LEU A 144 0.52 2.42 -13.88
C LEU A 144 -0.21 2.56 -15.22
N ARG A 145 0.49 3.02 -16.26
CA ARG A 145 -0.11 3.20 -17.61
C ARG A 145 -0.35 1.87 -18.33
N SER A 146 0.31 0.82 -17.87
CA SER A 146 0.24 -0.54 -18.41
C SER A 146 0.72 -1.52 -17.35
N VAL A 147 0.21 -2.74 -17.41
CA VAL A 147 0.78 -3.87 -16.68
C VAL A 147 2.13 -4.21 -17.31
N THR A 148 3.22 -3.95 -16.59
CA THR A 148 4.55 -4.34 -17.05
C THR A 148 4.68 -5.85 -16.84
N LYS A 149 4.87 -6.64 -17.91
CA LYS A 149 5.14 -8.07 -17.76
C LYS A 149 6.31 -8.25 -16.81
N VAL A 150 6.07 -8.85 -15.64
CA VAL A 150 7.13 -9.28 -14.72
C VAL A 150 7.92 -10.36 -15.46
N ARG A 151 8.92 -9.96 -16.24
CA ARG A 151 9.75 -10.85 -17.05
C ARG A 151 10.62 -11.67 -16.11
N GLU A 152 10.24 -12.92 -15.89
CA GLU A 152 11.10 -14.12 -15.78
C GLU A 152 12.27 -14.17 -14.77
N VAL A 153 12.58 -13.15 -13.97
CA VAL A 153 13.76 -13.20 -13.08
C VAL A 153 13.60 -14.20 -11.91
N LEU A 154 12.37 -14.55 -11.50
CA LEU A 154 12.13 -15.46 -10.37
C LEU A 154 11.94 -16.94 -10.76
N LYS A 155 11.99 -17.30 -12.05
CA LYS A 155 11.91 -18.71 -12.47
C LYS A 155 13.24 -19.46 -12.40
N ASP A 156 14.36 -18.75 -12.33
CA ASP A 156 15.70 -19.37 -12.28
C ASP A 156 16.24 -19.55 -10.84
N ALA A 157 15.44 -19.22 -9.81
CA ALA A 157 15.83 -19.30 -8.41
C ALA A 157 15.06 -20.36 -7.59
N ARG A 158 14.39 -21.32 -8.24
CA ARG A 158 13.71 -22.45 -7.60
C ARG A 158 14.25 -23.79 -8.07
#